data_AF-A0A3B8VGK6-F1
#
_entry.id   AF-A0A3B8VGK6-F1
#
_cell.length_a   1.000
_cell.length_b   1.000
_cell.length_c   1.000
_cell.angle_alpha   90.00
_cell.angle_beta   90.00
_cell.angle_gamma   90.00
#
_symmetry.space_group_name_H-M   'P 1'
#
loop_
_entity.id
_entity.type
_entity.pdbx_description
1 polymer ?
#
loop_
_entity_poly.entity_id
_entity_poly.type
_entity_poly.pdbx_seq_one_letter_code
_entity_poly.pdbx_strand_id
1 'polypeptide(L)'
;MYKFKAIITVCILTFVSCTNSEDVDSQTVEDGEFIELNQGPIVEATSLMGDGLVRPQFDEETQTRLTENLQNAINNFNEDSDSPDNIIWIARHTAYLWRYQDAIYILTDGLNDYPENPKFYRHRGHRYITVREFDKAIADLLKARNIVQGQQDEIEEDGAPNAANIPVSTLHFNIHYHLGVAYYLNAQYDFAVDAFNDAYDVSRNPDTKLSAADWLYMSYVKNNQLDRAVEFINTINTDVEVLESDSYLNRIKLYKGLIGPDELLSGNNELDMITQGYGLALWYKMQDNSEKAVQILEEVLDTNYWAAFGYIAAEAELARLRK
;
A
#
# COMPACT_ATOMS: atom_id res chain seq x y z
N MET A 1 -31.12 -19.85 5.68
CA MET A 1 -31.09 -19.10 6.96
C MET A 1 -29.95 -19.65 7.81
N TYR A 2 -28.71 -19.32 7.46
CA TYR A 2 -27.57 -19.48 8.36
C TYR A 2 -27.33 -18.10 8.96
N LYS A 3 -27.60 -17.97 10.26
CA LYS A 3 -27.41 -16.73 11.01
C LYS A 3 -25.92 -16.52 11.23
N PHE A 4 -25.41 -15.40 10.76
CA PHE A 4 -24.13 -14.81 11.13
C PHE A 4 -24.01 -14.77 12.67
N LYS A 5 -23.02 -15.49 13.20
CA LYS A 5 -22.51 -15.34 14.57
C LYS A 5 -20.99 -15.36 14.48
N ALA A 6 -20.43 -14.40 13.77
CA ALA A 6 -19.09 -13.92 14.04
C ALA A 6 -19.27 -12.53 14.64
N ILE A 7 -19.29 -12.49 15.97
CA ILE A 7 -19.00 -11.24 16.66
C ILE A 7 -17.58 -10.91 16.19
N ILE A 8 -17.41 -9.82 15.43
CA ILE A 8 -16.11 -9.14 15.38
C ILE A 8 -15.95 -8.61 16.81
N THR A 9 -15.54 -9.50 17.71
CA THR A 9 -14.96 -9.11 18.98
C THR A 9 -13.61 -8.59 18.55
N VAL A 10 -13.54 -7.28 18.29
CA VAL A 10 -12.32 -6.55 18.63
C VAL A 10 -12.07 -6.96 20.08
N CYS A 11 -11.08 -7.82 20.32
CA CYS A 11 -10.65 -8.18 21.65
C CYS A 11 -10.11 -6.91 22.32
N ILE A 12 -11.03 -6.10 22.85
CA ILE A 12 -10.76 -5.34 24.05
C ILE A 12 -10.64 -6.42 25.12
N LEU A 13 -9.40 -6.84 25.38
CA LEU A 13 -9.05 -7.80 26.41
C LEU A 13 -9.49 -7.27 27.78
N THR A 14 -10.74 -7.50 28.16
CA THR A 14 -11.17 -7.49 29.55
C THR A 14 -11.28 -8.95 30.00
N PHE A 15 -10.15 -9.50 30.44
CA PHE A 15 -10.13 -10.78 31.13
C PHE A 15 -10.79 -10.59 32.50
N VAL A 16 -12.08 -10.93 32.62
CA VAL A 16 -12.66 -11.29 33.92
C VAL A 16 -12.38 -12.77 34.13
N SER A 17 -11.33 -13.05 34.89
CA SER A 17 -11.01 -14.39 35.35
C SER A 17 -12.12 -14.89 36.28
N CYS A 18 -12.75 -16.01 35.90
CA CYS A 18 -13.52 -16.82 36.83
C CYS A 18 -12.54 -17.59 37.73
N THR A 19 -12.58 -17.34 39.04
CA THR A 19 -12.08 -18.29 40.04
C THR A 19 -13.11 -18.46 41.14
N ASN A 20 -13.27 -19.73 41.53
CA ASN A 20 -14.19 -20.24 42.53
C ASN A 20 -14.01 -19.60 43.92
N SER A 21 -15.11 -19.71 44.66
CA SER A 21 -15.28 -19.56 46.11
C SER A 21 -14.05 -19.85 46.97
N GLU A 22 -13.69 -18.89 47.83
CA GLU A 22 -13.49 -19.08 49.28
C GLU A 22 -13.35 -17.71 49.97
N ASP A 23 -13.96 -17.56 51.14
CA ASP A 23 -13.97 -16.37 52.00
C ASP A 23 -12.55 -15.92 52.39
N VAL A 24 -12.15 -14.68 52.07
CA VAL A 24 -11.16 -13.92 52.87
C VAL A 24 -11.43 -12.41 52.81
N ASP A 25 -11.80 -11.90 53.97
CA ASP A 25 -11.49 -10.61 54.62
C ASP A 25 -11.34 -9.32 53.79
N SER A 26 -12.12 -8.32 54.21
CA SER A 26 -12.11 -6.96 53.70
C SER A 26 -10.82 -6.23 54.10
N GLN A 27 -9.92 -6.03 53.14
CA GLN A 27 -8.92 -4.96 53.22
C GLN A 27 -9.04 -4.06 51.99
N THR A 28 -9.30 -2.78 52.30
CA THR A 28 -9.27 -1.64 51.38
C THR A 28 -7.88 -1.52 50.76
N VAL A 29 -7.78 -1.75 49.46
CA VAL A 29 -6.61 -1.39 48.65
C VAL A 29 -6.90 -0.05 48.01
N GLU A 30 -6.30 1.00 48.57
CA GLU A 30 -6.05 2.27 47.90
C GLU A 30 -5.15 2.04 46.67
N ASP A 31 -5.32 2.90 45.68
CA ASP A 31 -4.48 3.06 44.48
C ASP A 31 -4.53 1.93 43.44
N GLY A 32 -5.54 1.99 42.58
CA GLY A 32 -5.52 1.36 41.27
C GLY A 32 -4.54 2.07 40.34
N GLU A 33 -3.24 1.79 40.51
CA GLU A 33 -2.28 1.95 39.42
C GLU A 33 -2.69 0.99 38.30
N PHE A 34 -3.24 1.54 37.21
CA PHE A 34 -3.33 0.83 35.95
C PHE A 34 -1.89 0.49 35.56
N ILE A 35 -1.52 -0.78 35.66
CA ILE A 35 -0.33 -1.30 34.99
C ILE A 35 -0.59 -1.15 33.50
N GLU A 36 -0.13 -0.05 32.90
CA GLU A 36 0.10 0.01 31.47
C GLU A 36 1.08 -1.12 31.16
N LEU A 37 0.55 -2.26 30.73
CA LEU A 37 1.35 -3.26 30.06
C LEU A 37 1.87 -2.57 28.81
N ASN A 38 3.09 -2.06 28.91
CA ASN A 38 3.82 -1.45 27.83
C ASN A 38 4.01 -2.54 26.76
N GLN A 39 3.03 -2.66 25.86
CA GLN A 39 3.07 -3.62 24.77
C GLN A 39 4.21 -3.14 23.88
N GLY A 40 5.30 -3.91 23.85
CA GLY A 40 6.45 -3.62 22.99
C GLY A 40 6.02 -3.39 21.54
N PRO A 41 6.93 -2.88 20.69
CA PRO A 41 6.60 -2.53 19.32
C PRO A 41 5.92 -3.70 18.59
N ILE A 42 4.77 -3.43 17.97
CA ILE A 42 4.00 -4.44 17.24
C ILE A 42 4.62 -4.60 15.86
N VAL A 43 5.16 -5.79 15.59
CA VAL A 43 5.72 -6.17 14.29
C VAL A 43 4.60 -6.65 13.37
N GLU A 44 4.48 -6.06 12.19
CA GLU A 44 3.47 -6.36 11.17
C GLU A 44 3.99 -7.26 10.05
N ALA A 45 5.28 -7.22 9.78
CA ALA A 45 5.91 -7.96 8.70
C ALA A 45 7.41 -8.13 8.93
N THR A 46 8.04 -8.94 8.07
CA THR A 46 9.51 -9.04 7.98
C THR A 46 9.95 -8.41 6.67
N SER A 47 10.96 -7.55 6.74
CA SER A 47 11.58 -6.95 5.54
C SER A 47 12.30 -8.04 4.73
N LEU A 48 12.60 -7.74 3.47
CA LEU A 48 13.42 -8.56 2.58
C LEU A 48 14.87 -8.69 3.07
N MET A 49 15.26 -7.89 4.06
CA MET A 49 16.55 -7.95 4.76
C MET A 49 16.50 -8.77 6.06
N GLY A 50 15.31 -9.18 6.50
CA GLY A 50 15.11 -9.98 7.71
C GLY A 50 14.71 -9.18 8.96
N ASP A 51 14.55 -7.86 8.84
CA ASP A 51 14.21 -6.98 9.97
C ASP A 51 12.70 -6.95 10.23
N GLY A 52 12.30 -6.72 11.49
CA GLY A 52 10.91 -6.54 11.86
C GLY A 52 10.38 -5.18 11.43
N LEU A 53 9.29 -5.15 10.66
CA LEU A 53 8.60 -3.93 10.24
C LEU A 53 7.53 -3.59 11.26
N VAL A 54 7.71 -2.49 11.99
CA VAL A 54 6.89 -2.13 13.17
C VAL A 54 5.84 -1.09 12.83
N ARG A 55 4.70 -1.13 13.53
CA ARG A 55 3.68 -0.08 13.46
C ARG A 55 4.30 1.26 13.92
N PRO A 56 4.09 2.37 13.18
CA PRO A 56 4.51 3.68 13.63
C PRO A 56 3.65 4.15 14.81
N GLN A 57 4.20 5.09 15.59
CA GLN A 57 3.40 5.88 16.51
C GLN A 57 2.91 7.13 15.77
N PHE A 58 1.61 7.38 15.82
CA PHE A 58 1.02 8.60 15.30
C PHE A 58 0.97 9.67 16.37
N ASP A 59 1.00 10.94 15.96
CA ASP A 59 0.58 12.03 16.83
C ASP A 59 -0.91 11.86 17.23
N GLU A 60 -1.31 12.51 18.32
CA GLU A 60 -2.65 12.37 18.90
C GLU A 60 -3.78 12.72 17.92
N GLU A 61 -3.57 13.75 17.10
CA GLU A 61 -4.56 14.22 16.11
C GLU A 61 -4.75 13.17 15.01
N THR A 62 -3.64 12.68 14.43
CA THR A 62 -3.65 11.63 13.42
C THR A 62 -4.25 10.33 13.97
N GLN A 63 -3.84 9.91 15.17
CA GLN A 63 -4.38 8.72 15.82
C GLN A 63 -5.89 8.81 16.02
N THR A 64 -6.38 9.94 16.52
CA THR A 64 -7.81 10.19 16.75
C THR A 64 -8.58 10.12 15.44
N ARG A 65 -8.17 10.90 14.44
CA ARG A 65 -8.84 10.95 13.12
C ARG A 65 -8.91 9.57 12.45
N LEU A 66 -7.82 8.80 12.46
CA LEU A 66 -7.79 7.47 11.85
C LEU A 66 -8.68 6.47 12.62
N THR A 67 -8.71 6.57 13.95
CA THR A 67 -9.56 5.71 14.80
C THR A 67 -11.04 6.03 14.63
N GLU A 68 -11.40 7.31 14.54
CA GLU A 68 -12.78 7.74 14.26
C GLU A 68 -13.25 7.27 12.88
N ASN A 69 -12.40 7.37 11.85
CA ASN A 69 -12.72 6.84 10.52
C ASN A 69 -12.97 5.32 10.54
N LEU A 70 -12.15 4.56 11.26
CA LEU A 70 -12.39 3.13 11.46
C LEU A 70 -13.71 2.87 12.20
N GLN A 71 -13.99 3.63 13.25
CA GLN A 71 -15.23 3.49 14.02
C GLN A 71 -16.47 3.81 13.16
N ASN A 72 -16.39 4.82 12.30
CA ASN A 72 -17.46 5.15 11.36
C ASN A 72 -17.70 4.04 10.35
N ALA A 73 -16.64 3.42 9.79
CA ALA A 73 -16.77 2.26 8.91
C ALA A 73 -17.43 1.06 9.61
N ILE A 74 -17.10 0.83 10.89
CA ILE A 74 -17.74 -0.20 11.73
C ILE A 74 -19.23 0.11 11.95
N ASN A 75 -19.58 1.38 12.20
CA ASN A 75 -20.98 1.79 12.37
C ASN A 75 -21.78 1.55 11.08
N ASN A 76 -21.23 1.91 9.91
CA ASN A 76 -21.87 1.65 8.61
C ASN A 76 -22.10 0.15 8.38
N PHE A 77 -21.12 -0.70 8.73
CA PHE A 77 -21.29 -2.15 8.68
C PHE A 77 -22.37 -2.66 9.64
N ASN A 78 -22.49 -2.09 10.83
CA ASN A 78 -23.54 -2.47 11.78
C ASN A 78 -24.94 -2.07 11.31
N GLU A 79 -25.05 -1.00 10.52
CA GLU A 79 -26.30 -0.57 9.88
C GLU A 79 -26.66 -1.43 8.66
N ASP A 80 -25.65 -1.91 7.90
CA ASP A 80 -25.81 -2.80 6.75
C ASP A 80 -24.69 -3.85 6.69
N SER A 81 -24.92 -4.98 7.37
CA SER A 81 -23.93 -6.06 7.54
C SER A 81 -23.80 -6.96 6.31
N ASP A 82 -24.74 -6.88 5.37
CA ASP A 82 -24.76 -7.70 4.15
C ASP A 82 -24.03 -6.98 2.99
N SER A 83 -23.52 -5.77 3.22
CA SER A 83 -22.75 -5.02 2.22
C SER A 83 -21.27 -5.45 2.22
N PRO A 84 -20.77 -6.05 1.11
CA PRO A 84 -19.34 -6.36 0.99
C PRO A 84 -18.46 -5.11 1.02
N ASP A 85 -18.97 -3.98 0.53
CA ASP A 85 -18.22 -2.72 0.52
C ASP A 85 -17.98 -2.21 1.96
N ASN A 86 -18.92 -2.40 2.89
CA ASN A 86 -18.72 -2.03 4.29
C ASN A 86 -17.58 -2.83 4.95
N ILE A 87 -17.45 -4.13 4.64
CA ILE A 87 -16.33 -4.96 5.13
C ILE A 87 -15.00 -4.45 4.57
N ILE A 88 -14.97 -4.12 3.28
CA ILE A 88 -13.79 -3.57 2.61
C ILE A 88 -13.39 -2.24 3.25
N TRP A 89 -14.34 -1.36 3.58
CA TRP A 89 -14.08 -0.10 4.25
C TRP A 89 -13.46 -0.28 5.64
N ILE A 90 -13.94 -1.24 6.44
CA ILE A 90 -13.30 -1.59 7.72
C ILE A 90 -11.85 -2.02 7.50
N ALA A 91 -11.59 -2.88 6.51
CA ALA A 91 -10.23 -3.35 6.21
C ALA A 91 -9.30 -2.19 5.76
N ARG A 92 -9.80 -1.28 4.93
CA ARG A 92 -9.04 -0.10 4.47
C ARG A 92 -8.64 0.80 5.63
N HIS A 93 -9.59 1.16 6.50
CA HIS A 93 -9.30 2.03 7.65
C HIS A 93 -8.43 1.33 8.71
N THR A 94 -8.58 0.02 8.88
CA THR A 94 -7.66 -0.80 9.67
C THR A 94 -6.23 -0.72 9.12
N ALA A 95 -6.07 -0.79 7.79
CA ALA A 95 -4.76 -0.67 7.15
C ALA A 95 -4.16 0.75 7.24
N TYR A 96 -4.96 1.81 7.28
CA TYR A 96 -4.47 3.18 7.48
C TYR A 96 -3.90 3.41 8.89
N LEU A 97 -4.30 2.60 9.87
CA LEU A 97 -3.68 2.50 11.19
C LEU A 97 -2.43 1.58 11.21
N TRP A 98 -1.94 1.16 10.04
CA TRP A 98 -0.80 0.23 9.86
C TRP A 98 -1.04 -1.15 10.50
N ARG A 99 -2.30 -1.53 10.69
CA ARG A 99 -2.70 -2.85 11.17
C ARG A 99 -2.91 -3.79 9.98
N TYR A 100 -1.85 -4.08 9.24
CA TYR A 100 -1.95 -4.77 7.95
C TYR A 100 -2.34 -6.24 8.10
N GLN A 101 -1.84 -6.95 9.11
CA GLN A 101 -2.26 -8.32 9.39
C GLN A 101 -3.76 -8.39 9.74
N ASP A 102 -4.26 -7.44 10.53
CA ASP A 102 -5.68 -7.32 10.87
C ASP A 102 -6.53 -7.04 9.61
N ALA A 103 -6.07 -6.15 8.73
CA ALA A 103 -6.74 -5.88 7.46
C ALA A 103 -6.76 -7.11 6.53
N ILE A 104 -5.66 -7.87 6.44
CA ILE A 104 -5.60 -9.13 5.69
C ILE A 104 -6.59 -10.14 6.25
N TYR A 105 -6.69 -10.26 7.57
CA TYR A 105 -7.65 -11.14 8.22
C TYR A 105 -9.09 -10.76 7.86
N ILE A 106 -9.48 -9.49 7.99
CA ILE A 106 -10.83 -9.00 7.65
C ILE A 106 -11.18 -9.30 6.19
N LEU A 107 -10.25 -9.04 5.26
CA LEU A 107 -10.47 -9.30 3.84
C LEU A 107 -10.54 -10.80 3.53
N THR A 108 -9.77 -11.62 4.26
CA THR A 108 -9.81 -13.08 4.13
C THR A 108 -11.12 -13.65 4.64
N ASP A 109 -11.62 -13.14 5.76
CA ASP A 109 -12.91 -13.54 6.30
C ASP A 109 -14.06 -13.16 5.34
N GLY A 110 -14.06 -11.93 4.82
CA GLY A 110 -15.05 -11.50 3.84
C GLY A 110 -15.05 -12.32 2.55
N LEU A 111 -13.90 -12.88 2.13
CA LEU A 111 -13.83 -13.79 0.99
C LEU A 111 -14.52 -15.15 1.22
N ASN A 112 -14.81 -15.54 2.47
CA ASN A 112 -15.62 -16.72 2.75
C ASN A 112 -17.07 -16.52 2.28
N ASP A 113 -17.60 -15.30 2.43
CA ASP A 113 -18.97 -14.96 2.06
C ASP A 113 -19.09 -14.42 0.62
N TYR A 114 -18.05 -13.72 0.14
CA TYR A 114 -18.02 -13.07 -1.18
C TYR A 114 -16.85 -13.56 -2.06
N PRO A 115 -16.73 -14.88 -2.34
CA PRO A 115 -15.57 -15.46 -3.01
C PRO A 115 -15.37 -15.01 -4.47
N GLU A 116 -16.37 -14.41 -5.10
CA GLU A 116 -16.28 -13.89 -6.48
C GLU A 116 -16.31 -12.36 -6.55
N ASN A 117 -16.17 -11.66 -5.42
CA ASN A 117 -16.07 -10.21 -5.41
C ASN A 117 -14.59 -9.78 -5.64
N PRO A 118 -14.28 -9.11 -6.77
CA PRO A 118 -12.90 -8.78 -7.13
C PRO A 118 -12.25 -7.73 -6.22
N LYS A 119 -13.04 -6.88 -5.54
CA LYS A 119 -12.52 -5.82 -4.67
C LYS A 119 -11.77 -6.41 -3.48
N PHE A 120 -12.25 -7.51 -2.88
CA PHE A 120 -11.55 -8.17 -1.78
C PHE A 120 -10.15 -8.62 -2.17
N TYR A 121 -10.04 -9.29 -3.31
CA TYR A 121 -8.76 -9.71 -3.86
C TYR A 121 -7.85 -8.53 -4.19
N ARG A 122 -8.38 -7.46 -4.80
CA ARG A 122 -7.63 -6.23 -5.06
C ARG A 122 -7.04 -5.65 -3.78
N HIS A 123 -7.86 -5.51 -2.73
CA HIS A 123 -7.44 -4.88 -1.47
C HIS A 123 -6.49 -5.77 -0.66
N ARG A 124 -6.74 -7.09 -0.64
CA ARG A 124 -5.90 -8.04 0.09
C ARG A 124 -4.56 -8.23 -0.62
N GLY A 125 -4.59 -8.28 -1.96
CA GLY A 125 -3.40 -8.26 -2.79
C GLY A 125 -2.50 -7.06 -2.50
N HIS A 126 -3.07 -5.85 -2.39
CA HIS A 126 -2.31 -4.67 -1.93
C HIS A 126 -1.69 -4.93 -0.55
N ARG A 127 -2.46 -5.40 0.45
CA ARG A 127 -1.89 -5.63 1.78
C ARG A 127 -0.77 -6.67 1.77
N TYR A 128 -0.89 -7.73 0.97
CA TYR A 128 0.18 -8.70 0.77
C TYR A 128 1.45 -8.09 0.18
N ILE A 129 1.34 -7.12 -0.73
CA ILE A 129 2.50 -6.32 -1.18
C ILE A 129 3.14 -5.61 0.02
N THR A 130 2.33 -4.91 0.81
CA THR A 130 2.80 -4.16 1.99
C THR A 130 3.56 -5.05 2.98
N VAL A 131 3.12 -6.29 3.20
CA VAL A 131 3.78 -7.23 4.14
C VAL A 131 4.83 -8.15 3.48
N ARG A 132 5.27 -7.83 2.25
CA ARG A 132 6.30 -8.58 1.49
C ARG A 132 5.89 -10.01 1.09
N GLU A 133 4.60 -10.34 1.13
CA GLU A 133 4.06 -11.62 0.66
C GLU A 133 3.71 -11.57 -0.84
N PHE A 134 4.71 -11.27 -1.68
CA PHE A 134 4.48 -10.94 -3.10
C PHE A 134 3.80 -12.05 -3.91
N ASP A 135 4.11 -13.32 -3.67
CA ASP A 135 3.46 -14.43 -4.38
C ASP A 135 1.96 -14.50 -4.07
N LYS A 136 1.56 -14.24 -2.82
CA LYS A 136 0.14 -14.17 -2.45
C LYS A 136 -0.54 -12.94 -3.06
N ALA A 137 0.16 -11.81 -3.10
CA ALA A 137 -0.33 -10.61 -3.77
C ALA A 137 -0.62 -10.87 -5.26
N ILE A 138 0.33 -11.49 -5.97
CA ILE A 138 0.19 -11.86 -7.39
C ILE A 138 -1.03 -12.79 -7.56
N ALA A 139 -1.16 -13.82 -6.72
CA ALA A 139 -2.28 -14.77 -6.82
C ALA A 139 -3.65 -14.08 -6.67
N ASP A 140 -3.81 -13.21 -5.67
CA ASP A 140 -5.05 -12.45 -5.45
C ASP A 140 -5.34 -11.51 -6.62
N LEU A 141 -4.34 -10.72 -7.04
CA LEU A 141 -4.52 -9.73 -8.10
C LEU A 141 -4.78 -10.39 -9.47
N LEU A 142 -4.23 -11.58 -9.71
CA LEU A 142 -4.58 -12.40 -10.87
C LEU A 142 -6.03 -12.89 -10.83
N LYS A 143 -6.52 -13.33 -9.67
CA LYS A 143 -7.93 -13.73 -9.49
C LYS A 143 -8.85 -12.53 -9.69
N ALA A 144 -8.52 -11.36 -9.14
CA ALA A 144 -9.25 -10.11 -9.38
C ALA A 144 -9.30 -9.77 -10.88
N ARG A 145 -8.15 -9.78 -11.56
CA ARG A 145 -8.03 -9.53 -13.01
C ARG A 145 -8.88 -10.48 -13.84
N ASN A 146 -8.91 -11.76 -13.49
CA ASN A 146 -9.72 -12.76 -14.16
C ASN A 146 -11.22 -12.47 -13.98
N ILE A 147 -11.66 -12.17 -12.75
CA ILE A 147 -13.07 -11.89 -12.46
C ILE A 147 -13.54 -10.68 -13.28
N VAL A 148 -12.79 -9.57 -13.28
CA VAL A 148 -13.21 -8.33 -13.96
C VAL A 148 -13.07 -8.38 -15.49
N GLN A 149 -12.51 -9.45 -16.05
CA GLN A 149 -12.30 -9.55 -17.49
C GLN A 149 -13.63 -9.48 -18.25
N GLY A 150 -13.75 -8.50 -19.16
CA GLY A 150 -14.96 -8.28 -19.95
C GLY A 150 -16.12 -7.65 -19.17
N GLN A 151 -15.92 -7.29 -17.90
CA GLN A 151 -16.89 -6.54 -17.12
C GLN A 151 -16.77 -5.03 -17.35
N GLN A 152 -17.82 -4.30 -16.99
CA GLN A 152 -17.76 -2.85 -16.96
C GLN A 152 -16.93 -2.41 -15.76
N ASP A 153 -15.96 -1.54 -16.02
CA ASP A 153 -15.11 -0.96 -14.99
C ASP A 153 -15.87 0.07 -14.15
N GLU A 154 -15.50 0.18 -12.88
CA GLU A 154 -16.16 0.99 -11.87
C GLU A 154 -15.17 1.93 -11.18
N ILE A 155 -15.66 3.09 -10.75
CA ILE A 155 -14.86 4.02 -9.96
C ILE A 155 -14.57 3.39 -8.61
N GLU A 156 -13.32 3.51 -8.15
CA GLU A 156 -12.96 3.11 -6.80
C GLU A 156 -12.82 4.37 -5.93
N GLU A 157 -13.67 4.48 -4.91
CA GLU A 157 -13.69 5.63 -4.01
C GLU A 157 -12.39 5.77 -3.21
N ASP A 158 -11.91 7.00 -3.08
CA ASP A 158 -10.72 7.31 -2.31
C ASP A 158 -10.96 7.11 -0.82
N GLY A 159 -10.00 6.51 -0.12
CA GLY A 159 -10.10 6.34 1.33
C GLY A 159 -9.70 7.58 2.11
N ALA A 160 -8.97 8.48 1.45
CA ALA A 160 -8.73 9.85 1.85
C ALA A 160 -8.91 10.70 0.59
N PRO A 161 -10.00 11.49 0.46
CA PRO A 161 -10.25 12.27 -0.73
C PRO A 161 -9.13 13.27 -1.03
N ASN A 162 -8.80 13.45 -2.30
CA ASN A 162 -7.90 14.52 -2.74
C ASN A 162 -8.55 15.91 -2.58
N ALA A 163 -7.77 16.98 -2.80
CA ALA A 163 -8.22 18.36 -2.62
C ALA A 163 -9.41 18.76 -3.52
N ALA A 164 -9.57 18.09 -4.67
CA ALA A 164 -10.71 18.29 -5.57
C ALA A 164 -11.92 17.42 -5.21
N ASN A 165 -11.76 16.44 -4.30
CA ASN A 165 -12.76 15.44 -3.92
C ASN A 165 -13.33 14.69 -5.15
N ILE A 166 -12.45 14.34 -6.09
CA ILE A 166 -12.76 13.60 -7.31
C ILE A 166 -11.94 12.31 -7.32
N PRO A 167 -12.54 11.12 -7.16
CA PRO A 167 -11.82 9.86 -7.32
C PRO A 167 -11.20 9.74 -8.72
N VAL A 168 -9.90 9.49 -8.77
CA VAL A 168 -9.16 9.41 -10.04
C VAL A 168 -8.92 7.96 -10.49
N SER A 169 -9.08 6.97 -9.60
CA SER A 169 -8.79 5.57 -9.91
C SER A 169 -10.06 4.75 -10.16
N THR A 170 -9.89 3.64 -10.87
CA THR A 170 -10.95 2.66 -11.11
C THR A 170 -10.53 1.29 -10.61
N LEU A 171 -11.48 0.38 -10.43
CA LEU A 171 -11.19 -0.98 -9.99
C LEU A 171 -10.23 -1.67 -10.98
N HIS A 172 -10.48 -1.57 -12.29
CA HIS A 172 -9.62 -2.22 -13.28
C HIS A 172 -8.21 -1.64 -13.23
N PHE A 173 -8.07 -0.31 -13.22
CA PHE A 173 -6.77 0.34 -13.10
C PHE A 173 -6.03 -0.16 -11.86
N ASN A 174 -6.70 -0.15 -10.71
CA ASN A 174 -6.08 -0.56 -9.45
C ASN A 174 -5.67 -2.03 -9.43
N ILE A 175 -6.44 -2.93 -10.04
CA ILE A 175 -6.06 -4.33 -10.17
C ILE A 175 -4.77 -4.47 -11.00
N HIS A 176 -4.74 -3.88 -12.20
CA HIS A 176 -3.58 -3.99 -13.09
C HIS A 176 -2.34 -3.30 -12.51
N TYR A 177 -2.51 -2.11 -11.95
CA TYR A 177 -1.44 -1.34 -11.33
C TYR A 177 -0.79 -2.09 -10.18
N HIS A 178 -1.58 -2.60 -9.22
CA HIS A 178 -1.02 -3.35 -8.09
C HIS A 178 -0.44 -4.70 -8.54
N LEU A 179 -1.00 -5.33 -9.58
CA LEU A 179 -0.42 -6.55 -10.15
C LEU A 179 0.97 -6.28 -10.73
N GLY A 180 1.12 -5.17 -11.47
CA GLY A 180 2.42 -4.72 -11.97
C GLY A 180 3.41 -4.46 -10.85
N VAL A 181 2.99 -3.77 -9.78
CA VAL A 181 3.84 -3.53 -8.60
C VAL A 181 4.26 -4.85 -7.96
N ALA A 182 3.35 -5.80 -7.77
CA ALA A 182 3.66 -7.10 -7.17
C ALA A 182 4.68 -7.89 -8.01
N TYR A 183 4.50 -7.96 -9.32
CA TYR A 183 5.47 -8.59 -10.23
C TYR A 183 6.83 -7.90 -10.20
N TYR A 184 6.84 -6.56 -10.25
CA TYR A 184 8.06 -5.77 -10.22
C TYR A 184 8.88 -6.02 -8.94
N LEU A 185 8.22 -5.97 -7.79
CA LEU A 185 8.84 -6.22 -6.48
C LEU A 185 9.31 -7.68 -6.35
N ASN A 186 8.64 -8.61 -7.01
CA ASN A 186 9.06 -10.01 -7.10
C ASN A 186 10.09 -10.31 -8.21
N ALA A 187 10.68 -9.27 -8.83
CA ALA A 187 11.66 -9.37 -9.93
C ALA A 187 11.17 -10.09 -11.20
N GLN A 188 9.86 -10.15 -11.40
CA GLN A 188 9.19 -10.71 -12.57
C GLN A 188 8.89 -9.59 -13.59
N TYR A 189 9.95 -9.00 -14.16
CA TYR A 189 9.85 -7.72 -14.87
C TYR A 189 9.11 -7.80 -16.21
N ASP A 190 9.16 -8.95 -16.89
CA ASP A 190 8.36 -9.22 -18.09
C ASP A 190 6.86 -9.17 -17.78
N PHE A 191 6.42 -9.86 -16.73
CA PHE A 191 5.03 -9.82 -16.27
C PHE A 191 4.63 -8.44 -15.71
N ALA A 192 5.58 -7.71 -15.10
CA ALA A 192 5.36 -6.33 -14.67
C ALA A 192 5.09 -5.41 -15.86
N VAL A 193 5.88 -5.53 -16.93
CA VAL A 193 5.67 -4.79 -18.19
C VAL A 193 4.26 -5.06 -18.72
N ASP A 194 3.82 -6.32 -18.79
CA ASP A 194 2.48 -6.65 -19.28
C ASP A 194 1.38 -6.02 -18.41
N ALA A 195 1.47 -6.18 -17.09
CA ALA A 195 0.47 -5.63 -16.17
C ALA A 195 0.42 -4.10 -16.15
N PHE A 196 1.57 -3.42 -16.29
CA PHE A 196 1.58 -1.96 -16.37
C PHE A 196 1.14 -1.42 -17.74
N ASN A 197 1.33 -2.17 -18.84
CA ASN A 197 0.68 -1.85 -20.11
C ASN A 197 -0.85 -1.91 -19.95
N ASP A 198 -1.39 -2.99 -19.36
CA ASP A 198 -2.83 -3.08 -19.08
C ASP A 198 -3.31 -1.89 -18.23
N ALA A 199 -2.57 -1.53 -17.18
CA ALA A 199 -2.89 -0.38 -16.33
C ALA A 199 -2.91 0.93 -17.12
N TYR A 200 -1.89 1.16 -17.95
CA TYR A 200 -1.78 2.37 -18.79
C TYR A 200 -2.91 2.47 -19.83
N ASP A 201 -3.35 1.35 -20.38
CA ASP A 201 -4.42 1.27 -21.37
C ASP A 201 -5.79 1.58 -20.78
N VAL A 202 -6.05 1.17 -19.53
CA VAL A 202 -7.33 1.46 -18.85
C VAL A 202 -7.36 2.83 -18.15
N SER A 203 -6.22 3.51 -17.98
CA SER A 203 -6.14 4.85 -17.36
C SER A 203 -6.97 5.90 -18.10
N ARG A 204 -7.74 6.70 -17.33
CA ARG A 204 -8.75 7.65 -17.85
C ARG A 204 -8.42 9.12 -17.64
N ASN A 205 -7.36 9.42 -16.89
CA ASN A 205 -6.96 10.78 -16.53
C ASN A 205 -5.42 10.88 -16.42
N PRO A 206 -4.85 12.09 -16.35
CA PRO A 206 -3.42 12.28 -16.20
C PRO A 206 -2.80 11.55 -15.01
N ASP A 207 -3.39 11.58 -13.82
CA ASP A 207 -2.86 10.93 -12.60
C ASP A 207 -2.60 9.43 -12.79
N THR A 208 -3.61 8.70 -13.27
CA THR A 208 -3.52 7.26 -13.55
C THR A 208 -2.63 6.97 -14.77
N LYS A 209 -2.60 7.85 -15.77
CA LYS A 209 -1.74 7.70 -16.96
C LYS A 209 -0.26 7.81 -16.59
N LEU A 210 0.09 8.82 -15.80
CA LEU A 210 1.46 9.12 -15.39
C LEU A 210 1.99 8.09 -14.40
N SER A 211 1.18 7.67 -13.42
CA SER A 211 1.58 6.61 -12.48
C SER A 211 1.85 5.28 -13.18
N ALA A 212 0.99 4.84 -14.09
CA ALA A 212 1.25 3.64 -14.89
C ALA A 212 2.47 3.81 -15.83
N ALA A 213 2.63 4.98 -16.46
CA ALA A 213 3.75 5.23 -17.38
C ALA A 213 5.11 5.18 -16.68
N ASP A 214 5.22 5.78 -15.49
CA ASP A 214 6.45 5.77 -14.71
C ASP A 214 6.86 4.35 -14.30
N TRP A 215 5.94 3.56 -13.75
CA TRP A 215 6.23 2.16 -13.40
C TRP A 215 6.49 1.28 -14.62
N LEU A 216 5.80 1.51 -15.74
CA LEU A 216 6.06 0.81 -17.00
C LEU A 216 7.46 1.13 -17.53
N TYR A 217 7.88 2.40 -17.49
CA TYR A 217 9.23 2.81 -17.83
C TYR A 217 10.27 2.09 -16.96
N MET A 218 10.11 2.12 -15.64
CA MET A 218 11.03 1.42 -14.73
C MET A 218 11.05 -0.09 -15.01
N SER A 219 9.90 -0.68 -15.32
CA SER A 219 9.79 -2.10 -15.68
C SER A 219 10.56 -2.43 -16.97
N TYR A 220 10.47 -1.59 -18.00
CA TYR A 220 11.29 -1.75 -19.21
C TYR A 220 12.79 -1.67 -18.90
N VAL A 221 13.22 -0.69 -18.10
CA VAL A 221 14.62 -0.54 -17.68
C VAL A 221 15.10 -1.80 -16.96
N LYS A 222 14.34 -2.29 -15.99
CA LYS A 222 14.69 -3.50 -15.22
C LYS A 222 14.65 -4.78 -16.05
N ASN A 223 13.85 -4.80 -17.12
CA ASN A 223 13.80 -5.88 -18.08
C ASN A 223 14.87 -5.78 -19.18
N ASN A 224 15.88 -4.91 -19.03
CA ASN A 224 16.94 -4.65 -20.02
C ASN A 224 16.41 -4.16 -21.39
N GLN A 225 15.28 -3.47 -21.40
CA GLN A 225 14.62 -2.92 -22.60
C GLN A 225 14.76 -1.39 -22.65
N LEU A 226 15.99 -0.89 -22.48
CA LEU A 226 16.27 0.55 -22.35
C LEU A 226 15.79 1.36 -23.56
N ASP A 227 16.05 0.89 -24.78
CA ASP A 227 15.61 1.59 -26.00
C ASP A 227 14.08 1.76 -26.03
N ARG A 228 13.35 0.71 -25.65
CA ARG A 228 11.89 0.74 -25.55
C ARG A 228 11.41 1.65 -24.43
N ALA A 229 12.11 1.67 -23.29
CA ALA A 229 11.80 2.57 -22.17
C ALA A 229 11.91 4.04 -22.61
N VAL A 230 13.02 4.40 -23.27
CA VAL A 230 13.29 5.75 -23.75
C VAL A 230 12.33 6.16 -24.86
N GLU A 231 12.04 5.27 -25.81
CA GLU A 231 11.04 5.52 -26.85
C GLU A 231 9.68 5.82 -26.23
N PHE A 232 9.21 4.96 -25.33
CA PHE A 232 7.91 5.10 -24.67
C PHE A 232 7.81 6.37 -23.82
N ILE A 233 8.77 6.65 -22.94
CA ILE A 233 8.67 7.80 -22.02
C ILE A 233 8.69 9.14 -22.77
N ASN A 234 9.33 9.17 -23.95
CA ASN A 234 9.32 10.35 -24.81
C ASN A 234 7.96 10.63 -25.44
N THR A 235 7.06 9.64 -25.58
CA THR A 235 5.68 9.87 -26.07
C THR A 235 4.74 10.46 -25.02
N ILE A 236 5.12 10.44 -23.74
CA ILE A 236 4.25 10.91 -22.65
C ILE A 236 4.18 12.43 -22.62
N ASN A 237 2.97 13.00 -22.62
CA ASN A 237 2.75 14.43 -22.43
C ASN A 237 3.00 14.81 -20.96
N THR A 238 3.86 15.80 -20.73
CA THR A 238 4.19 16.33 -19.40
C THR A 238 3.62 17.74 -19.14
N ASP A 239 2.88 18.30 -20.11
CA ASP A 239 2.12 19.53 -19.94
C ASP A 239 0.66 19.16 -19.64
N VAL A 240 0.45 18.73 -18.40
CA VAL A 240 -0.83 18.25 -17.86
C VAL A 240 -0.98 18.71 -16.41
N GLU A 241 -2.22 18.89 -15.98
CA GLU A 241 -2.57 19.11 -14.58
C GLU A 241 -2.88 17.77 -13.92
N VAL A 242 -2.37 17.57 -12.71
CA VAL A 242 -2.62 16.39 -11.87
C VAL A 242 -3.36 16.81 -10.60
N LEU A 243 -4.23 15.94 -10.11
CA LEU A 243 -5.07 16.23 -8.95
C LEU A 243 -4.47 15.72 -7.64
N GLU A 244 -3.70 14.63 -7.67
CA GLU A 244 -3.23 13.96 -6.47
C GLU A 244 -1.76 14.24 -6.14
N SER A 245 -0.86 14.04 -7.11
CA SER A 245 0.58 14.17 -6.87
C SER A 245 1.38 14.44 -8.13
N ASP A 246 2.23 15.47 -8.07
CA ASP A 246 3.22 15.79 -9.10
C ASP A 246 4.36 14.77 -9.17
N SER A 247 4.41 13.78 -8.27
CA SER A 247 5.59 12.95 -8.10
C SER A 247 5.95 12.16 -9.37
N TYR A 248 4.97 11.43 -9.91
CA TYR A 248 5.15 10.69 -11.17
C TYR A 248 5.47 11.61 -12.34
N LEU A 249 4.83 12.78 -12.41
CA LEU A 249 5.10 13.78 -13.45
C LEU A 249 6.55 14.25 -13.39
N ASN A 250 7.06 14.56 -12.19
CA ASN A 250 8.42 15.05 -12.00
C ASN A 250 9.46 13.96 -12.30
N ARG A 251 9.21 12.69 -11.95
CA ARG A 251 10.10 11.59 -12.38
C ARG A 251 10.12 11.42 -13.89
N ILE A 252 8.97 11.48 -14.55
CA ILE A 252 8.89 11.42 -16.01
C ILE A 252 9.68 12.60 -16.63
N LYS A 253 9.57 13.81 -16.07
CA LYS A 253 10.39 14.96 -16.48
C LYS A 253 11.89 14.71 -16.29
N LEU A 254 12.30 14.08 -15.18
CA LEU A 254 13.70 13.67 -14.95
C LEU A 254 14.16 12.69 -16.03
N TYR A 255 13.39 11.64 -16.30
CA TYR A 255 13.77 10.62 -17.30
C TYR A 255 13.87 11.20 -18.72
N LYS A 256 13.07 12.23 -19.02
CA LYS A 256 13.13 12.99 -20.29
C LYS A 256 14.24 14.05 -20.33
N GLY A 257 14.97 14.24 -19.23
CA GLY A 257 16.01 15.27 -19.12
C GLY A 257 15.49 16.71 -19.06
N LEU A 258 14.21 16.89 -18.71
CA LEU A 258 13.57 18.21 -18.60
C LEU A 258 13.88 18.90 -17.27
N ILE A 259 14.14 18.12 -16.22
CA ILE A 259 14.58 18.60 -14.90
C ILE A 259 15.77 17.76 -14.43
N GLY A 260 16.57 18.30 -13.50
CA GLY A 260 17.68 17.59 -12.87
C GLY A 260 17.34 16.97 -11.51
N PRO A 261 18.23 16.14 -10.93
CA PRO A 261 18.05 15.57 -9.59
C PRO A 261 17.81 16.61 -8.49
N ASP A 262 18.51 17.74 -8.54
CA ASP A 262 18.38 18.80 -7.53
C ASP A 262 16.98 19.44 -7.55
N GLU A 263 16.40 19.60 -8.75
CA GLU A 263 15.04 20.13 -8.91
C GLU A 263 14.00 19.09 -8.46
N LEU A 264 14.23 17.80 -8.71
CA LEU A 264 13.34 16.73 -8.29
C LEU A 264 13.17 16.66 -6.75
N LEU A 265 14.20 17.02 -5.99
CA LEU A 265 14.22 16.94 -4.52
C LEU A 265 14.07 18.31 -3.83
N SER A 266 13.60 19.34 -4.54
CA SER A 266 13.71 20.74 -4.07
C SER A 266 12.63 21.21 -3.07
N GLY A 267 11.73 20.34 -2.58
CA GLY A 267 10.53 20.74 -1.83
C GLY A 267 10.48 20.29 -0.38
N ASN A 268 10.91 19.07 -0.07
CA ASN A 268 10.92 18.50 1.29
C ASN A 268 11.68 17.16 1.28
N ASN A 269 12.97 17.16 1.62
CA ASN A 269 13.86 16.01 1.38
C ASN A 269 13.28 14.66 1.83
N GLU A 270 12.60 14.57 2.98
CA GLU A 270 12.07 13.29 3.48
C GLU A 270 10.85 12.79 2.69
N LEU A 271 9.82 13.64 2.50
CA LEU A 271 8.63 13.26 1.73
C LEU A 271 8.95 13.03 0.25
N ASP A 272 9.82 13.88 -0.31
CA ASP A 272 10.31 13.72 -1.68
C ASP A 272 11.12 12.43 -1.79
N MET A 273 11.95 12.09 -0.79
CA MET A 273 12.70 10.82 -0.81
C MET A 273 11.79 9.61 -0.76
N ILE A 274 10.79 9.58 0.14
CA ILE A 274 9.79 8.49 0.21
C ILE A 274 9.12 8.28 -1.16
N THR A 275 8.78 9.38 -1.83
CA THR A 275 7.91 9.35 -3.00
C THR A 275 8.70 9.18 -4.29
N GLN A 276 9.89 9.78 -4.40
CA GLN A 276 10.68 9.91 -5.63
C GLN A 276 12.00 9.16 -5.62
N GLY A 277 12.56 8.89 -4.43
CA GLY A 277 13.94 8.43 -4.27
C GLY A 277 14.24 7.15 -5.05
N TYR A 278 13.31 6.20 -5.08
CA TYR A 278 13.51 4.97 -5.84
C TYR A 278 13.72 5.21 -7.35
N GLY A 279 12.88 6.04 -7.98
CA GLY A 279 13.02 6.36 -9.40
C GLY A 279 14.29 7.16 -9.69
N LEU A 280 14.68 8.05 -8.76
CA LEU A 280 15.94 8.77 -8.85
C LEU A 280 17.16 7.83 -8.74
N ALA A 281 17.13 6.85 -7.84
CA ALA A 281 18.18 5.85 -7.73
C ALA A 281 18.31 5.01 -9.01
N LEU A 282 17.18 4.61 -9.60
CA LEU A 282 17.20 3.90 -10.89
C LEU A 282 17.80 4.78 -12.00
N TRP A 283 17.45 6.08 -12.03
CA TRP A 283 18.04 7.02 -12.97
C TRP A 283 19.56 7.14 -12.78
N TYR A 284 20.07 7.30 -11.57
CA TYR A 284 21.53 7.33 -11.32
C TYR A 284 22.22 6.04 -11.76
N LYS A 285 21.58 4.89 -11.54
CA LYS A 285 22.08 3.60 -12.01
C LYS A 285 22.21 3.55 -13.54
N MET A 286 21.26 4.12 -14.27
CA MET A 286 21.31 4.23 -15.73
C MET A 286 22.43 5.16 -16.23
N GLN A 287 22.85 6.11 -15.41
CA GLN A 287 23.98 7.01 -15.69
C GLN A 287 25.34 6.41 -15.26
N ASP A 288 25.41 5.09 -15.07
CA ASP A 288 26.57 4.35 -14.55
C ASP A 288 27.05 4.84 -13.15
N ASN A 289 26.22 5.57 -12.42
CA ASN A 289 26.55 6.08 -11.08
C ASN A 289 25.95 5.18 -9.98
N SER A 290 26.50 3.97 -9.87
CA SER A 290 26.03 2.96 -8.91
C SER A 290 26.22 3.38 -7.45
N GLU A 291 27.28 4.13 -7.14
CA GLU A 291 27.54 4.64 -5.79
C GLU A 291 26.41 5.58 -5.34
N LYS A 292 26.06 6.56 -6.19
CA LYS A 292 24.97 7.49 -5.87
C LYS A 292 23.61 6.79 -5.85
N ALA A 293 23.38 5.82 -6.75
CA ALA A 293 22.16 5.03 -6.73
C ALA A 293 21.98 4.32 -5.37
N VAL A 294 23.00 3.62 -4.88
CA VAL A 294 22.95 2.93 -3.57
C VAL A 294 22.72 3.93 -2.44
N GLN A 295 23.43 5.06 -2.43
CA GLN A 295 23.22 6.11 -1.42
C GLN A 295 21.75 6.55 -1.36
N ILE A 296 21.12 6.83 -2.51
CA ILE A 296 19.70 7.24 -2.55
C ILE A 296 18.78 6.12 -2.05
N LEU A 297 19.07 4.86 -2.37
CA LEU A 297 18.27 3.73 -1.86
C LEU A 297 18.34 3.63 -0.32
N GLU A 298 19.52 3.84 0.26
CA GLU A 298 19.71 3.86 1.71
C GLU A 298 18.97 5.05 2.34
N GLU A 299 19.06 6.25 1.74
CA GLU A 299 18.29 7.42 2.17
C GLU A 299 16.77 7.19 2.13
N VAL A 300 16.26 6.42 1.16
CA VAL A 300 14.85 5.98 1.14
C VAL A 300 14.53 5.09 2.35
N LEU A 301 15.42 4.15 2.70
CA LEU A 301 15.17 3.25 3.84
C LEU A 301 15.21 3.98 5.19
N ASP A 302 16.03 5.02 5.31
CA ASP A 302 16.17 5.84 6.52
C ASP A 302 14.89 6.63 6.86
N THR A 303 13.98 6.83 5.90
CA THR A 303 12.68 7.48 6.12
C THR A 303 11.72 6.64 6.99
N ASN A 304 12.01 5.36 7.16
CA ASN A 304 11.18 4.40 7.91
C ASN A 304 9.71 4.27 7.44
N TYR A 305 9.35 4.87 6.31
CA TYR A 305 8.01 4.79 5.74
C TYR A 305 7.82 3.49 4.93
N TRP A 306 7.96 2.35 5.63
CA TRP A 306 8.17 1.05 5.00
C TRP A 306 6.99 0.51 4.19
N ALA A 307 5.79 1.09 4.34
CA ALA A 307 4.60 0.69 3.60
C ALA A 307 4.54 1.25 2.16
N ALA A 308 5.30 2.30 1.83
CA ALA A 308 5.27 2.90 0.48
C ALA A 308 5.97 2.01 -0.56
N PHE A 309 5.39 1.91 -1.77
CA PHE A 309 5.95 1.09 -2.84
C PHE A 309 7.38 1.49 -3.24
N GLY A 310 7.72 2.78 -3.21
CA GLY A 310 9.09 3.25 -3.43
C GLY A 310 10.07 2.69 -2.39
N TYR A 311 9.67 2.64 -1.13
CA TYR A 311 10.45 2.01 -0.05
C TYR A 311 10.63 0.52 -0.31
N ILE A 312 9.55 -0.22 -0.60
CA ILE A 312 9.63 -1.67 -0.85
C ILE A 312 10.54 -1.95 -2.05
N ALA A 313 10.47 -1.12 -3.08
CA ALA A 313 11.30 -1.28 -4.27
C ALA A 313 12.79 -0.98 -3.98
N ALA A 314 13.08 0.02 -3.14
CA ALA A 314 14.43 0.31 -2.69
C ALA A 314 15.01 -0.82 -1.83
N GLU A 315 14.22 -1.31 -0.89
CA GLU A 315 14.53 -2.46 -0.05
C GLU A 315 14.82 -3.70 -0.90
N ALA A 316 13.96 -4.00 -1.88
CA ALA A 316 14.15 -5.13 -2.79
C ALA A 316 15.41 -5.01 -3.64
N GLU A 317 15.76 -3.81 -4.09
CA GLU A 317 17.00 -3.58 -4.85
C GLU A 317 18.23 -3.80 -3.98
N LEU A 318 18.28 -3.22 -2.77
CA LEU A 318 19.39 -3.41 -1.83
C LEU A 318 19.51 -4.88 -1.39
N ALA A 319 18.40 -5.57 -1.16
CA ALA A 319 18.39 -7.00 -0.83
C ALA A 319 19.04 -7.87 -1.91
N ARG A 320 18.83 -7.52 -3.18
CA ARG A 320 19.44 -8.24 -4.32
C ARG A 320 20.92 -7.93 -4.46
N LEU A 321 21.36 -6.71 -4.14
CA LEU A 321 22.78 -6.33 -4.20
C LEU A 321 23.63 -7.01 -3.13
N ARG A 322 23.04 -7.45 -2.01
CA ARG A 322 23.76 -8.15 -0.92
C ARG A 322 23.87 -9.67 -1.11
N LYS A 323 23.20 -10.26 -2.11
CA LYS A 323 23.24 -11.70 -2.41
C LYS A 323 24.36 -12.06 -3.36
#